data_AF-A0A1I3ED54-F1
#
_entry.id   AF-A0A1I3ED54-F1
#
_cell.length_a   1.000
_cell.length_b   1.000
_cell.length_c   1.000
_cell.angle_alpha   90.00
_cell.angle_beta   90.00
_cell.angle_gamma   90.00
#
_symmetry.space_group_name_H-M   'P 1'
#
loop_
_entity.id
_entity.type
_entity.pdbx_description
1 polymer ?
#
loop_
_entity_poly.entity_id
_entity_poly.type
_entity_poly.pdbx_seq_one_letter_code
_entity_poly.pdbx_strand_id
1 'polypeptide(L)'
;MKKKERVYSDEQISILEQNPYTHSVTPYRLTFTLAFKEFFMSQVYKPGMTCPKILKAAGYDPKMFSRPFIDHLRKRILVEAASPEGLQPPKGLSQAERIKAFAEKDLDSQRTSTSLKELQSRVVHLEQQVEFLKKISNTLHPPEV
;
A
#
# COMPACT_ATOMS: atom_id res chain seq x y z
N MET A 1 13.01 -23.30 21.44
CA MET A 1 12.90 -23.74 20.02
C MET A 1 12.51 -22.54 19.17
N LYS A 2 13.33 -22.12 18.19
CA LYS A 2 12.97 -21.02 17.29
C LYS A 2 11.85 -21.52 16.36
N LYS A 3 10.65 -20.94 16.43
CA LYS A 3 9.59 -21.19 15.43
C LYS A 3 10.16 -20.79 14.07
N LYS A 4 10.31 -21.74 13.15
CA LYS A 4 10.65 -21.44 11.76
C LYS A 4 9.46 -20.69 11.18
N GLU A 5 9.57 -19.37 11.13
CA GLU A 5 8.52 -18.52 10.57
C GLU A 5 8.35 -18.91 9.10
N ARG A 6 7.11 -19.22 8.69
CA ARG A 6 6.85 -19.55 7.29
C ARG A 6 7.09 -18.28 6.48
N VAL A 7 7.97 -18.40 5.49
CA VAL A 7 8.29 -17.37 4.52
C VAL A 7 7.66 -17.80 3.20
N TYR A 8 6.74 -17.01 2.66
CA TYR A 8 6.27 -17.16 1.28
C TYR A 8 7.38 -16.73 0.33
N SER A 9 7.63 -17.51 -0.73
CA SER A 9 8.53 -17.08 -1.80
C SER A 9 7.91 -15.95 -2.63
N ASP A 10 8.73 -15.21 -3.38
CA ASP A 10 8.25 -14.12 -4.23
C ASP A 10 7.21 -14.61 -5.26
N GLU A 11 7.40 -15.81 -5.80
CA GLU A 11 6.43 -16.47 -6.69
C GLU A 11 5.08 -16.72 -5.98
N GLN A 12 5.13 -17.24 -4.74
CA GLN A 12 3.92 -17.47 -3.95
C GLN A 12 3.22 -16.17 -3.60
N ILE A 13 3.97 -15.12 -3.27
CA ILE A 13 3.43 -13.79 -2.99
C ILE A 13 2.70 -13.26 -4.22
N SER A 14 3.33 -13.32 -5.41
CA SER A 14 2.72 -12.86 -6.66
C SER A 14 1.43 -13.62 -7.00
N ILE A 15 1.42 -14.95 -6.82
CA ILE A 15 0.21 -15.77 -7.03
C ILE A 15 -0.90 -15.36 -6.06
N LEU A 16 -0.57 -15.17 -4.77
CA LEU A 16 -1.54 -14.80 -3.74
C LEU A 16 -2.10 -13.40 -3.96
N GLU A 17 -1.29 -12.46 -4.44
CA GLU A 17 -1.69 -11.06 -4.73
C GLU A 17 -2.67 -10.95 -5.89
N GLN A 18 -2.59 -11.84 -6.88
CA GLN A 18 -3.53 -11.85 -8.01
C GLN A 18 -4.95 -12.30 -7.62
N ASN A 19 -5.12 -12.92 -6.45
CA ASN A 19 -6.42 -13.41 -6.03
C ASN A 19 -7.28 -12.27 -5.44
N PRO A 20 -8.52 -12.04 -5.93
CA PRO A 20 -9.40 -10.96 -5.45
C PRO A 20 -9.81 -11.10 -3.96
N TYR A 21 -9.65 -12.30 -3.39
CA TYR A 21 -9.89 -12.55 -1.98
C TYR A 21 -8.71 -12.22 -1.07
N THR A 22 -7.59 -11.79 -1.65
CA THR A 22 -6.39 -11.36 -0.93
C THR A 22 -6.38 -9.85 -0.78
N HIS A 23 -6.31 -9.38 0.47
CA HIS A 23 -6.20 -7.97 0.78
C HIS A 23 -4.74 -7.49 0.78
N SER A 24 -3.87 -8.26 1.44
CA SER A 24 -2.43 -7.97 1.45
C SER A 24 -1.63 -9.22 1.78
N VAL A 25 -0.45 -9.31 1.18
CA VAL A 25 0.51 -10.38 1.42
C VAL A 25 1.84 -9.77 1.82
N THR A 26 2.45 -10.34 2.84
CA THR A 26 3.85 -10.16 3.18
C THR A 26 4.49 -11.55 3.26
N PRO A 27 5.83 -11.67 3.30
CA PRO A 27 6.47 -12.98 3.40
C PRO A 27 5.98 -13.82 4.59
N TYR A 28 5.45 -13.19 5.64
CA TYR A 28 5.02 -13.87 6.87
C TYR A 28 3.51 -13.81 7.13
N ARG A 29 2.77 -12.98 6.39
CA ARG A 29 1.37 -12.67 6.70
C ARG A 29 0.53 -12.61 5.44
N LEU A 30 -0.55 -13.39 5.44
CA LEU A 30 -1.62 -13.30 4.46
C LEU A 30 -2.86 -12.70 5.13
N THR A 31 -3.38 -11.63 4.55
CA THR A 31 -4.61 -10.96 5.00
C THR A 31 -5.67 -11.13 3.93
N PHE A 32 -6.82 -11.66 4.32
CA PHE A 32 -7.96 -11.86 3.43
C PHE A 32 -8.91 -10.67 3.42
N THR A 33 -9.64 -10.48 2.33
CA THR A 33 -10.69 -9.47 2.21
C THR A 33 -11.93 -9.83 3.04
N LEU A 34 -12.82 -8.87 3.26
CA LEU A 34 -14.13 -9.14 3.87
C LEU A 34 -14.95 -10.12 3.01
N ALA A 35 -14.97 -9.90 1.69
CA ALA A 35 -15.67 -10.76 0.74
C ALA A 35 -15.24 -12.23 0.84
N PHE A 36 -13.96 -12.49 1.12
CA PHE A 36 -13.48 -13.86 1.36
C PHE A 36 -14.11 -14.47 2.61
N LYS A 37 -14.17 -13.71 3.71
CA LYS A 37 -14.73 -14.20 4.98
C LYS A 37 -16.22 -14.52 4.83
N GLU A 38 -16.96 -13.66 4.14
CA GLU A 38 -18.38 -13.87 3.83
C GLU A 38 -18.57 -15.11 2.94
N PHE A 39 -17.77 -15.22 1.87
CA PHE A 39 -17.76 -16.41 1.02
C PHE A 39 -17.47 -17.66 1.85
N PHE A 40 -16.44 -17.63 2.71
CA PHE A 40 -16.07 -18.76 3.56
C PHE A 40 -17.24 -19.19 4.47
N MET A 41 -17.90 -18.24 5.12
CA MET A 41 -19.08 -18.51 5.97
C MET A 41 -20.24 -19.11 5.19
N SER A 42 -20.48 -18.66 3.95
CA SER A 42 -21.53 -19.23 3.08
C SER A 42 -21.28 -20.69 2.71
N GLN A 43 -20.02 -21.15 2.73
CA GLN A 43 -19.64 -22.50 2.32
C GLN A 43 -19.38 -23.45 3.50
N VAL A 44 -18.92 -22.95 4.65
CA VAL A 44 -18.40 -23.79 5.75
C VAL A 44 -19.42 -24.73 6.38
N TYR A 45 -20.71 -24.39 6.29
CA TYR A 45 -21.81 -25.22 6.81
C TYR A 45 -22.41 -26.17 5.77
N LYS A 46 -22.00 -26.07 4.50
CA LYS A 46 -22.51 -26.95 3.46
C LYS A 46 -21.98 -28.38 3.65
N PRO A 47 -22.82 -29.41 3.43
CA PRO A 47 -22.39 -30.79 3.57
C PRO A 47 -21.23 -31.11 2.63
N GLY A 48 -20.18 -31.75 3.15
CA GLY A 48 -19.00 -32.15 2.37
C GLY A 48 -18.02 -31.03 2.01
N MET A 49 -18.27 -29.79 2.42
CA MET A 49 -17.32 -28.68 2.27
C MET A 49 -16.29 -28.67 3.40
N THR A 50 -15.03 -28.89 3.03
CA THR A 50 -13.89 -28.77 3.94
C THR A 50 -13.14 -27.47 3.69
N CYS A 51 -12.41 -26.96 4.67
CA CYS A 51 -11.66 -25.71 4.52
C CYS A 51 -10.69 -25.71 3.31
N PRO A 52 -9.96 -26.80 3.01
CA PRO A 52 -9.21 -26.91 1.76
C PRO A 52 -10.08 -26.78 0.50
N LYS A 53 -11.29 -27.37 0.46
CA LYS A 53 -12.19 -27.23 -0.69
C LYS A 53 -12.69 -25.79 -0.84
N ILE A 54 -12.98 -25.10 0.26
CA ILE A 54 -13.41 -23.70 0.25
C ILE A 54 -12.28 -22.80 -0.26
N LEU A 55 -11.04 -23.01 0.20
CA LEU A 55 -9.87 -22.30 -0.32
C LEU A 55 -9.68 -22.55 -1.82
N LYS A 56 -9.84 -23.80 -2.27
CA LYS A 56 -9.79 -24.15 -3.69
C LYS A 56 -10.89 -23.46 -4.50
N ALA A 57 -12.12 -23.42 -3.97
CA ALA A 57 -13.24 -22.72 -4.62
C ALA A 57 -13.03 -21.20 -4.67
N ALA A 58 -12.32 -20.64 -3.69
CA ALA A 58 -11.89 -19.24 -3.67
C ALA A 58 -10.65 -18.97 -4.56
N GLY A 59 -10.18 -19.94 -5.35
CA GLY A 59 -9.06 -19.75 -6.28
C GLY A 59 -7.67 -19.86 -5.64
N TYR A 60 -7.56 -20.38 -4.41
CA TYR A 60 -6.26 -20.67 -3.80
C TYR A 60 -5.86 -22.13 -3.96
N ASP A 61 -4.55 -22.43 -4.08
CA ASP A 61 -4.07 -23.80 -3.92
C ASP A 61 -3.97 -24.16 -2.43
N PRO A 62 -4.78 -25.12 -1.92
CA PRO A 62 -4.73 -25.50 -0.51
C PRO A 62 -3.37 -26.08 -0.08
N LYS A 63 -2.57 -26.60 -1.01
CA LYS A 63 -1.24 -27.17 -0.71
C LYS A 63 -0.23 -26.09 -0.30
N MET A 64 -0.44 -24.83 -0.68
CA MET A 64 0.38 -23.71 -0.23
C MET A 64 0.28 -23.50 1.30
N PHE A 65 -0.84 -23.90 1.90
CA PHE A 65 -1.11 -23.71 3.33
C PHE A 65 -0.81 -24.96 4.15
N SER A 66 -0.24 -24.78 5.34
CA SER A 66 -0.08 -25.87 6.30
C SER A 66 -1.44 -26.20 6.94
N ARG A 67 -1.60 -27.44 7.39
CA ARG A 67 -2.81 -27.83 8.15
C ARG A 67 -3.08 -26.91 9.34
N PRO A 68 -2.08 -26.57 10.21
CA PRO A 68 -2.31 -25.62 11.28
C PRO A 68 -2.78 -24.25 10.80
N PHE A 69 -2.26 -23.74 9.67
CA PHE A 69 -2.73 -22.47 9.13
C PHE A 69 -4.22 -22.54 8.76
N ILE A 70 -4.63 -23.59 8.06
CA ILE A 70 -6.03 -23.80 7.63
C ILE A 70 -6.95 -23.93 8.85
N ASP A 71 -6.53 -24.67 9.88
CA ASP A 71 -7.29 -24.85 11.11
C ASP A 71 -7.45 -23.52 11.88
N HIS A 72 -6.36 -22.75 11.99
CA HIS A 72 -6.41 -21.43 12.62
C HIS A 72 -7.26 -20.43 11.83
N LEU A 73 -7.18 -20.46 10.50
CA LEU A 73 -8.01 -19.63 9.62
C LEU A 73 -9.49 -19.90 9.87
N ARG A 74 -9.90 -21.18 9.84
CA ARG A 74 -11.28 -21.58 10.13
C ARG A 74 -11.71 -21.07 11.50
N LYS A 75 -10.93 -21.36 12.55
CA LYS A 75 -11.24 -20.95 13.92
C LYS A 75 -11.43 -19.44 14.02
N ARG A 76 -10.52 -18.65 13.44
CA ARG A 76 -10.58 -17.19 13.50
C ARG A 76 -11.82 -16.63 12.82
N ILE A 77 -12.16 -17.10 11.61
CA ILE A 77 -13.34 -16.62 10.88
C ILE A 77 -14.63 -16.96 11.65
N LEU A 78 -14.72 -18.17 12.21
CA LEU A 78 -15.90 -18.58 12.99
C LEU A 78 -16.06 -17.75 14.28
N VAL A 79 -14.96 -17.50 15.00
CA VAL A 79 -14.98 -16.67 16.21
C VAL A 79 -15.35 -15.22 15.87
N GLU A 80 -14.78 -14.68 14.79
CA GLU A 80 -15.09 -13.33 14.32
C GLU A 80 -16.55 -13.19 13.90
N ALA A 81 -17.08 -14.15 13.15
CA ALA A 81 -18.49 -14.14 12.75
C ALA A 81 -19.47 -14.28 13.93
N ALA A 82 -19.07 -14.94 15.02
CA ALA A 82 -19.85 -15.07 16.24
C ALA A 82 -19.70 -13.88 17.20
N SER A 83 -18.76 -12.96 16.92
CA SER A 83 -18.58 -11.72 17.69
C SER A 83 -19.80 -10.82 17.57
N PRO A 84 -20.14 -9.98 18.58
CA PRO A 84 -21.17 -8.95 18.45
C PRO A 84 -20.91 -7.98 17.29
N GLU A 85 -19.64 -7.76 16.93
CA GLU A 85 -19.24 -6.92 15.80
C GLU A 85 -19.38 -7.62 14.44
N GLY A 86 -19.51 -8.95 14.41
CA GLY A 86 -19.56 -9.75 13.19
C GLY A 86 -18.25 -9.75 12.38
N LEU A 87 -18.34 -10.14 11.11
CA LEU A 87 -17.21 -10.14 10.19
C LEU A 87 -16.78 -8.70 9.86
N GLN A 88 -15.50 -8.40 10.05
CA GLN A 88 -14.95 -7.07 9.85
C GLN A 88 -13.97 -7.02 8.67
N PRO A 89 -13.90 -5.88 7.95
CA PRO A 89 -12.87 -5.69 6.94
C PRO A 89 -11.47 -5.70 7.57
N PRO A 90 -10.44 -6.10 6.81
CA PRO A 90 -9.07 -6.05 7.28
C PRO A 90 -8.65 -4.61 7.63
N LYS A 91 -7.89 -4.46 8.72
CA LYS A 91 -7.35 -3.16 9.15
C LYS A 91 -6.10 -2.80 8.34
N GLY A 92 -5.98 -1.52 7.97
CA GLY A 92 -4.85 -0.97 7.23
C GLY A 92 -5.03 -1.03 5.71
N LEU A 93 -4.13 -0.37 4.98
CA LEU A 93 -4.17 -0.31 3.52
C LEU A 93 -3.75 -1.64 2.89
N SER A 94 -4.48 -2.06 1.85
CA SER A 94 -4.06 -3.10 0.91
C SER A 94 -2.79 -2.70 0.18
N GLN A 95 -2.13 -3.65 -0.48
CA GLN A 95 -0.92 -3.33 -1.26
C GLN A 95 -1.21 -2.33 -2.38
N ALA A 96 -2.33 -2.52 -3.10
CA ALA A 96 -2.73 -1.60 -4.16
C ALA A 96 -2.99 -0.19 -3.63
N GLU A 97 -3.64 -0.05 -2.48
CA GLU A 97 -3.87 1.24 -1.83
C GLU A 97 -2.56 1.88 -1.34
N ARG A 98 -1.60 1.08 -0.87
CA ARG A 98 -0.27 1.59 -0.50
C ARG A 98 0.48 2.13 -1.70
N ILE A 99 0.42 1.46 -2.85
CA ILE A 99 1.05 1.94 -4.10
C ILE A 99 0.39 3.24 -4.55
N LYS A 100 -0.95 3.33 -4.53
CA LYS A 100 -1.67 4.56 -4.86
C LYS A 100 -1.33 5.71 -3.91
N ALA A 101 -1.38 5.47 -2.60
CA ALA A 101 -1.03 6.48 -1.59
C ALA A 101 0.43 6.94 -1.71
N PHE A 102 1.34 6.05 -2.11
CA PHE A 102 2.73 6.42 -2.41
C PHE A 102 2.82 7.28 -3.67
N ALA A 103 2.15 6.88 -4.76
CA ALA A 103 2.12 7.64 -6.01
C ALA A 103 1.52 9.04 -5.86
N GLU A 104 0.46 9.19 -5.05
CA GLU A 104 -0.14 10.49 -4.72
C GLU A 104 0.82 11.38 -3.91
N LYS A 105 1.63 10.78 -3.03
CA LYS A 105 2.53 11.53 -2.13
C LYS A 105 3.82 12.02 -2.79
N ASP A 106 4.27 11.34 -3.84
CA ASP A 106 5.59 11.59 -4.47
C ASP A 106 5.57 12.71 -5.54
N LEU A 107 4.41 13.17 -6.00
CA LEU A 107 4.31 14.20 -7.05
C LEU A 107 4.04 15.63 -6.52
N ASP A 108 3.20 15.77 -5.50
CA ASP A 108 2.80 17.10 -4.99
C ASP A 108 3.83 17.74 -4.05
N SER A 109 4.60 16.93 -3.31
CA SER A 109 5.47 17.40 -2.23
C SER A 109 6.86 17.84 -2.71
N GLN A 110 7.42 17.17 -3.73
CA GLN A 110 8.79 17.43 -4.20
C GLN A 110 8.87 18.51 -5.31
N ARG A 111 7.83 18.67 -6.13
CA ARG A 111 7.89 19.49 -7.36
C ARG A 111 7.54 20.97 -7.15
N THR A 112 6.75 21.30 -6.12
CA THR A 112 6.27 22.67 -5.91
C THR A 112 7.17 23.47 -4.97
N SER A 113 7.59 22.91 -3.84
CA SER A 113 8.32 23.68 -2.82
C SER A 113 9.78 23.96 -3.20
N THR A 114 10.47 22.99 -3.80
CA THR A 114 11.88 23.11 -4.21
C THR A 114 12.01 24.05 -5.39
N SER A 115 11.20 23.85 -6.44
CA SER A 115 11.24 24.69 -7.64
C SER A 115 10.83 26.14 -7.39
N LEU A 116 9.89 26.39 -6.48
CA LEU A 116 9.46 27.76 -6.16
C LEU A 116 10.54 28.54 -5.38
N LYS A 117 11.24 27.89 -4.44
CA LYS A 117 12.38 28.50 -3.73
C LYS A 117 13.55 28.79 -4.66
N GLU A 118 13.89 27.86 -5.55
CA GLU A 118 14.97 28.05 -6.53
C GLU A 118 14.66 29.21 -7.48
N LEU A 119 13.43 29.32 -7.96
CA LEU A 119 12.99 30.44 -8.80
C LEU A 119 13.05 31.77 -8.03
N GLN A 120 12.60 31.81 -6.77
CA GLN A 120 12.71 33.00 -5.93
C GLN A 120 14.16 33.46 -5.73
N SER A 121 15.08 32.54 -5.44
CA SER A 121 16.50 32.88 -5.30
C SER A 121 17.10 33.40 -6.61
N ARG A 122 16.70 32.85 -7.76
CA ARG A 122 17.14 33.35 -9.09
C ARG A 122 16.62 34.75 -9.37
N VAL A 123 15.34 35.04 -9.04
CA VAL A 123 14.76 36.38 -9.21
C VAL A 123 15.53 37.41 -8.37
N VAL A 124 15.76 37.13 -7.08
CA VAL A 124 16.51 38.04 -6.19
C VAL A 124 17.93 38.28 -6.71
N HIS A 125 18.60 37.24 -7.19
CA HIS A 125 19.96 37.37 -7.72
C HIS A 125 20.00 38.21 -9.00
N LEU A 126 19.03 38.05 -9.90
CA LEU A 126 18.91 38.85 -11.11
C LEU A 126 18.60 40.31 -10.79
N GLU A 127 17.71 40.57 -9.82
CA GLU A 127 17.41 41.93 -9.36
C GLU A 127 18.67 42.62 -8.83
N GLN A 128 19.49 41.92 -8.03
CA GLN A 128 20.77 42.44 -7.53
C GLN A 128 21.76 42.75 -8.67
N GLN A 129 21.85 41.89 -9.69
CA GLN A 129 22.69 42.16 -10.86
C GLN A 129 22.21 43.38 -11.64
N VAL A 130 20.90 43.53 -11.84
CA VAL A 130 20.31 44.70 -12.51
C VAL A 130 20.54 45.98 -11.72
N GLU A 131 20.38 45.95 -10.39
CA GLU A 131 20.65 47.07 -9.50
C GLU A 131 22.13 47.52 -9.60
N PHE A 132 23.04 46.55 -9.63
CA PHE A 132 24.47 46.81 -9.78
C PHE A 132 24.81 47.44 -11.14
N LEU A 133 24.26 46.90 -12.23
CA LEU A 133 24.46 47.46 -13.57
C LEU A 133 23.89 48.88 -13.70
N LYS A 134 22.71 49.14 -13.12
CA LYS A 134 22.13 50.49 -13.06
C LYS A 134 23.03 51.47 -12.33
N LYS A 135 23.62 51.08 -11.20
CA LYS A 135 24.58 51.91 -10.46
C LYS A 135 25.82 52.23 -11.28
N ILE A 136 26.42 51.24 -11.95
CA ILE A 136 27.58 51.46 -12.83
C ILE A 136 27.23 52.40 -13.98
N SER A 137 26.10 52.16 -14.65
CA SER A 137 25.64 53.00 -15.76
C SER A 137 25.48 54.47 -15.34
N ASN A 138 24.83 54.73 -14.20
CA ASN A 138 24.64 56.09 -13.69
C ASN A 138 25.95 56.77 -13.26
N THR A 139 26.98 55.99 -12.89
CA THR A 139 28.31 56.54 -12.57
C THR A 139 29.19 56.80 -13.78
N LEU A 140 29.01 56.04 -14.87
CA LEU A 140 29.82 56.16 -16.09
C LEU A 140 29.19 57.10 -17.12
N HIS A 141 27.86 57.18 -17.16
CA HIS A 141 27.09 58.14 -17.94
C HIS A 141 26.12 58.84 -16.99
N PRO A 142 26.51 59.98 -16.40
CA PRO A 142 25.55 60.86 -15.73
C PRO A 142 24.48 61.25 -16.76
N PRO A 143 23.19 61.29 -16.38
CA PRO A 143 22.16 61.81 -17.28
C PRO A 143 22.54 63.24 -17.70
N GLU A 144 22.63 63.49 -19.00
CA GLU A 144 22.71 64.84 -19.54
C GLU A 144 21.46 65.61 -19.09
N VAL A 145 21.68 66.72 -18.39
CA VAL A 145 20.64 67.62 -17.86
C VAL A 145 20.05 68.45 -18.99
#